data_AF-A0A3D2AI98-F1
#
_entry.id   AF-A0A3D2AI98-F1
#
_cell.length_a   1.000
_cell.length_b   1.000
_cell.length_c   1.000
_cell.angle_alpha   90.00
_cell.angle_beta   90.00
_cell.angle_gamma   90.00
#
_symmetry.space_group_name_H-M   'P 1'
#
loop_
_entity.id
_entity.type
_entity.pdbx_description
1 polymer ?
#
loop_
_entity_poly.entity_id
_entity_poly.type
_entity_poly.pdbx_seq_one_letter_code
_entity_poly.pdbx_strand_id
1 'polypeptide(L)'
;MRPHLSMSRRTRRTPFSSRVEAAGASGYTVYNHTLLATSFRGIEVDYWHLCENVQVWDVSCEKQVTLMGPGANELAQYMTPRDLTNA
;
A
#
# COMPACT_ATOMS: atom_id res chain seq x y z
N MET A 1 25.34 -12.70 1.84
CA MET A 1 24.40 -12.55 0.70
C MET A 1 23.03 -12.22 1.29
N ARG A 2 22.34 -11.17 0.82
CA ARG A 2 20.98 -10.89 1.31
C ARG A 2 19.99 -11.88 0.67
N PRO A 3 19.00 -12.40 1.40
CA PRO A 3 18.01 -13.31 0.82
C PRO A 3 17.21 -12.60 -0.28
N HIS A 4 16.87 -13.35 -1.33
CA HIS A 4 16.01 -12.88 -2.42
C HIS A 4 14.53 -13.16 -2.10
N LEU A 5 13.63 -12.24 -2.50
CA LEU A 5 12.19 -12.40 -2.37
C LEU A 5 11.60 -13.19 -3.56
N SER A 6 11.16 -14.42 -3.32
CA SER A 6 10.44 -15.19 -4.34
C SER A 6 8.99 -14.70 -4.47
N MET A 7 8.69 -14.03 -5.57
CA MET A 7 7.34 -13.56 -5.90
C MET A 7 6.43 -14.75 -6.22
N SER A 8 5.25 -14.78 -5.61
CA SER A 8 4.28 -15.88 -5.74
C SER A 8 2.86 -15.34 -5.63
N ARG A 9 1.85 -16.17 -5.88
CA ARG A 9 0.44 -15.78 -5.70
C ARG A 9 0.10 -15.31 -4.27
N ARG A 10 0.82 -15.79 -3.25
CA ARG A 10 0.66 -15.36 -1.85
C ARG A 10 1.25 -13.97 -1.59
N THR A 11 2.27 -13.57 -2.35
CA THR A 11 2.80 -12.21 -2.39
C THR A 11 2.10 -11.47 -3.53
N ARG A 12 0.88 -11.01 -3.24
CA ARG A 12 -0.11 -10.60 -4.24
C ARG A 12 0.40 -9.45 -5.11
N ARG A 13 0.09 -9.54 -6.40
CA ARG A 13 0.13 -8.42 -7.34
C ARG A 13 -1.15 -7.59 -7.21
N THR A 14 -1.14 -6.43 -7.83
CA THR A 14 -2.24 -5.44 -7.87
C THR A 14 -2.78 -5.33 -9.31
N PRO A 15 -3.95 -4.71 -9.51
CA PRO A 15 -4.44 -4.37 -10.85
C PRO A 15 -3.50 -3.47 -11.66
N PHE A 16 -2.57 -2.78 -10.98
CA PHE A 16 -1.64 -1.83 -11.60
C PHE A 16 -0.21 -2.35 -11.73
N SER A 17 0.10 -3.55 -11.23
CA SER A 17 1.49 -4.04 -11.15
C SER A 17 2.22 -4.03 -12.49
N SER A 18 1.55 -4.39 -13.60
CA SER A 18 2.18 -4.33 -14.94
C SER A 18 2.52 -2.91 -15.38
N ARG A 19 1.71 -1.91 -14.99
CA ARG A 19 1.93 -0.49 -15.32
C ARG A 19 3.04 0.10 -14.44
N VAL A 20 3.06 -0.26 -13.16
CA VAL A 20 4.09 0.14 -12.21
C VAL A 20 5.46 -0.39 -12.63
N GLU A 21 5.54 -1.66 -13.06
CA GLU A 21 6.76 -2.27 -13.60
C GLU A 21 7.20 -1.57 -14.89
N ALA A 22 6.27 -1.33 -15.83
CA ALA A 22 6.57 -0.61 -17.07
C ALA A 22 7.01 0.85 -16.83
N ALA A 23 6.56 1.47 -15.74
CA ALA A 23 6.98 2.80 -15.32
C ALA A 23 8.35 2.84 -14.61
N GLY A 24 9.01 1.68 -14.45
CA GLY A 24 10.39 1.60 -13.94
C GLY A 24 10.51 1.41 -12.43
N ALA A 25 9.52 0.79 -11.77
CA ALA A 25 9.68 0.42 -10.36
C ALA A 25 10.92 -0.47 -10.15
N SER A 26 11.83 -0.03 -9.29
CA SER A 26 13.14 -0.63 -9.06
C SER A 26 13.29 -1.27 -7.67
N GLY A 27 12.35 -1.01 -6.77
CA GLY A 27 12.31 -1.60 -5.43
C GLY A 27 10.89 -1.90 -4.98
N TYR A 28 10.72 -2.96 -4.20
CA TYR A 28 9.44 -3.36 -3.61
C TYR A 28 9.60 -3.68 -2.11
N THR A 29 8.55 -3.38 -1.36
CA THR A 29 8.26 -4.01 -0.06
C THR A 29 7.02 -4.89 -0.18
N VAL A 30 6.72 -5.66 0.87
CA VAL A 30 5.49 -6.44 0.99
C VAL A 30 4.66 -5.87 2.13
N TYR A 31 3.49 -5.32 1.82
CA TYR A 31 2.55 -4.75 2.79
C TYR A 31 1.19 -5.44 2.64
N ASN A 32 0.59 -5.90 3.74
CA ASN A 32 -0.60 -6.77 3.73
C ASN A 32 -0.52 -7.85 2.63
N HIS A 33 0.53 -8.66 2.63
CA HIS A 33 0.75 -9.72 1.62
C HIS A 33 0.62 -9.27 0.15
N THR A 34 0.91 -8.00 -0.16
CA THR A 34 0.79 -7.40 -1.49
C THR A 34 2.05 -6.62 -1.78
N LEU A 35 2.53 -6.66 -3.02
CA LEU A 35 3.68 -5.89 -3.46
C LEU A 35 3.35 -4.39 -3.46
N LEU A 36 4.24 -3.59 -2.90
CA LEU A 36 4.20 -2.14 -2.90
C LEU A 36 5.53 -1.62 -3.44
N ALA A 37 5.50 -0.82 -4.52
CA ALA A 37 6.71 -0.20 -5.07
C ALA A 37 7.24 0.86 -4.09
N THR A 38 8.57 0.89 -3.90
CA THR A 38 9.23 1.79 -2.94
C THR A 38 10.29 2.70 -3.58
N SER A 39 10.64 2.46 -4.84
CA SER A 39 11.62 3.27 -5.58
C SER A 39 11.38 3.14 -7.08
N PHE A 40 11.56 4.23 -7.81
CA PHE A 40 11.55 4.29 -9.28
C PHE A 40 12.90 4.82 -9.78
N ARG A 41 13.20 6.11 -9.56
CA ARG A 41 14.46 6.75 -10.00
C ARG A 41 15.49 6.89 -8.88
N GLY A 42 15.13 6.50 -7.66
CA GLY A 42 15.93 6.62 -6.46
C GLY A 42 15.24 7.53 -5.44
N ILE A 43 15.42 7.22 -4.15
CA ILE A 43 14.62 7.80 -3.05
C ILE A 43 14.67 9.33 -3.04
N GLU A 44 15.85 9.94 -3.19
CA GLU A 44 15.98 11.41 -3.16
C GLU A 44 15.35 12.09 -4.38
N VAL A 45 15.53 11.51 -5.58
CA VAL A 45 14.93 12.05 -6.81
C VAL A 45 13.41 11.93 -6.77
N ASP A 46 12.90 10.77 -6.35
CA ASP A 46 11.47 10.54 -6.21
C ASP A 46 10.86 11.42 -5.11
N TYR A 47 11.61 11.77 -4.05
CA TYR A 47 11.22 12.73 -3.02
C TYR A 47 11.06 14.15 -3.59
N TRP A 48 12.08 14.72 -4.24
CA TRP A 48 11.97 16.08 -4.79
C TRP A 48 10.88 16.18 -5.84
N HIS A 49 10.74 15.16 -6.69
CA HIS A 49 9.64 15.11 -7.64
C HIS A 49 8.26 15.04 -6.98
N LEU A 50 8.12 14.39 -5.82
CA LEU A 50 6.86 14.39 -5.07
C LEU A 50 6.52 15.80 -4.57
N CYS A 51 7.51 16.54 -4.10
CA CYS A 51 7.32 17.90 -3.58
C CYS A 51 7.02 18.93 -4.67
N GLU A 52 7.58 18.74 -5.87
CA GLU A 52 7.58 19.76 -6.93
C GLU A 52 6.61 19.43 -8.08
N ASN A 53 6.13 18.18 -8.17
CA ASN A 53 5.31 17.71 -9.28
C ASN A 53 4.13 16.85 -8.77
N VAL A 54 3.65 15.94 -9.61
CA VAL A 54 2.57 15.00 -9.28
C VAL A 54 3.06 13.57 -9.41
N GLN A 55 2.58 12.70 -8.52
CA GLN A 55 2.80 11.27 -8.60
C GLN A 55 1.48 10.53 -8.44
N VAL A 56 1.34 9.41 -9.14
CA VAL A 56 0.22 8.48 -8.98
C VAL A 56 0.78 7.20 -8.40
N TRP A 57 0.28 6.80 -7.23
CA TRP A 57 0.81 5.65 -6.51
C TRP A 57 -0.15 4.47 -6.54
N ASP A 58 0.40 3.30 -6.83
CA ASP A 58 -0.29 2.05 -6.56
C ASP A 58 -0.14 1.68 -5.08
N VAL A 59 -1.05 2.21 -4.27
CA VAL A 59 -1.19 1.87 -2.85
C VAL A 59 -2.25 0.78 -2.63
N SER A 60 -2.52 -0.07 -3.63
CA SER A 60 -3.53 -1.13 -3.51
C SER A 60 -3.22 -2.13 -2.39
N CYS A 61 -2.01 -2.13 -1.82
CA CYS A 61 -1.66 -2.90 -0.63
C CYS A 61 -2.37 -2.42 0.65
N GLU A 62 -2.86 -1.18 0.69
CA GLU A 62 -3.74 -0.67 1.74
C GLU A 62 -5.11 -1.33 1.55
N LYS A 63 -5.36 -2.37 2.35
CA LYS A 63 -6.56 -3.19 2.23
C LYS A 63 -7.63 -2.64 3.15
N GLN A 64 -8.83 -2.51 2.61
CA GLN A 64 -10.00 -2.12 3.39
C GLN A 64 -10.60 -3.34 4.09
N VAL A 65 -11.09 -3.09 5.30
CA VAL A 65 -11.99 -4.01 6.02
C VAL A 65 -13.33 -3.29 6.14
N THR A 66 -14.39 -3.92 5.63
CA THR A 66 -15.75 -3.39 5.72
C THR A 66 -16.48 -4.06 6.88
N LEU A 67 -17.05 -3.27 7.78
CA LEU A 67 -17.90 -3.73 8.87
C LEU A 67 -19.36 -3.39 8.53
N MET A 68 -20.28 -4.33 8.74
CA MET A 68 -21.70 -4.17 8.41
C MET A 68 -22.58 -4.81 9.48
N GLY A 69 -23.80 -4.31 9.61
CA GLY A 69 -24.81 -4.79 10.57
C GLY A 69 -24.98 -3.87 11.79
N PRO A 70 -25.96 -4.15 12.67
CA PRO A 70 -26.35 -3.25 13.75
C PRO A 70 -25.22 -2.86 14.72
N GLY A 71 -24.25 -3.76 14.96
CA GLY A 71 -23.12 -3.53 15.87
C GLY A 71 -21.82 -3.07 15.19
N ALA A 72 -21.85 -2.68 13.92
CA ALA A 72 -20.62 -2.34 13.18
C ALA A 72 -19.85 -1.17 13.80
N ASN A 73 -20.56 -0.12 14.24
CA ASN A 73 -19.96 1.07 14.86
C ASN A 73 -19.37 0.77 16.24
N GLU A 74 -20.05 -0.07 17.04
CA GLU A 74 -19.57 -0.51 18.35
C GLU A 74 -18.28 -1.32 18.22
N LEU A 75 -18.24 -2.26 17.26
CA LEU A 75 -17.03 -3.03 16.97
C LEU A 75 -15.89 -2.13 16.50
N ALA A 76 -16.16 -1.17 15.60
CA ALA A 76 -15.17 -0.21 15.15
C ALA A 76 -14.58 0.59 16.34
N GLN A 77 -15.43 1.08 17.24
CA GLN A 77 -15.02 1.79 18.45
C GLN A 77 -14.17 0.91 19.38
N TYR A 78 -14.50 -0.37 19.56
CA TYR A 78 -13.70 -1.25 20.41
C TYR A 78 -12.29 -1.52 19.89
N MET A 79 -12.06 -1.37 18.59
CA MET A 79 -10.74 -1.60 17.97
C MET A 79 -9.82 -0.38 18.01
N THR A 80 -10.30 0.79 18.44
CA THR A 80 -9.50 2.02 18.45
C THR A 80 -9.71 2.83 19.73
N PRO A 81 -8.65 3.44 20.31
CA PRO A 81 -8.79 4.34 21.45
C PRO A 81 -9.36 5.71 21.07
N ARG A 82 -9.42 6.06 19.77
CA ARG A 82 -10.02 7.31 19.31
C ARG A 82 -11.54 7.21 19.48
N ASP A 83 -12.14 8.20 20.13
CA ASP A 83 -13.60 8.32 20.20
C ASP A 83 -14.17 8.56 18.77
N LEU A 84 -15.02 7.64 18.32
CA LEU A 84 -15.67 7.63 17.02
C LEU A 84 -17.15 8.04 17.09
N THR A 85 -17.66 8.45 18.26
CA THR A 85 -19.07 8.84 18.40
C THR A 85 -19.46 10.03 17.50
N ASN A 86 -18.48 10.85 17.12
CA ASN A 86 -18.62 11.97 16.19
C ASN A 86 -17.72 11.82 14.93
N ALA A 87 -17.32 10.60 14.59
CA ALA A 87 -16.48 10.35 13.41
C ALA A 87 -17.23 10.58 12.08
#